data_AF-A0A518RCM0-F1
#
_entry.id   AF-A0A518RCM0-F1
#
_cell.length_a   1.000
_cell.length_b   1.000
_cell.length_c   1.000
_cell.angle_alpha   90.00
_cell.angle_beta   90.00
_cell.angle_gamma   90.00
#
_symmetry.space_group_name_H-M   'P 1'
#
loop_
_entity.id
_entity.type
_entity.pdbx_description
1 polymer ?
#
loop_
_entity_poly.entity_id
_entity_poly.type
_entity_poly.pdbx_seq_one_letter_code
_entity_poly.pdbx_strand_id
1 'polypeptide(L)'
;MSESPATIFAGLSRVTYVGEPLDLGHGIVLRSTYAHLFAANMMAFTRAPEGRPHPPPWHAAGGGFGYDVEVELAVPTAGKLPRGLSAEDAIWLIAALLRLGQYAYLMVPVISDVPFDAAATSEREPSLQPFEVEPRIFHAGAEEIARLSVETLSWIKDVWPRTAELLRTCPPLNLALRAADACTVRGRPASALLTAWGALEELFAPSRAELRFRVSAHIAAYLEPAGPKRLETFKTVANLYNARSKAAHTAQDADLGALVQSFVLLRNALIKMVDEGAVPSQADLERLLFCGEAGNISSPA
;
A
#
# COMPACT_ATOMS: atom_id res chain seq x y z
N MET A 1 -20.67 6.35 26.47
CA MET A 1 -19.90 5.35 25.71
C MET A 1 -20.69 5.10 24.44
N SER A 2 -20.19 5.57 23.29
CA SER A 2 -20.79 5.24 22.00
C SER A 2 -20.56 3.75 21.76
N GLU A 3 -21.61 2.99 21.41
CA GLU A 3 -21.42 1.65 20.87
C GLU A 3 -20.57 1.77 19.59
N SER A 4 -19.59 0.90 19.43
CA SER A 4 -18.81 0.84 18.18
C SER A 4 -19.73 0.41 17.03
N PRO A 5 -19.65 1.07 15.86
CA PRO A 5 -20.51 0.73 14.74
C PRO A 5 -20.23 -0.71 14.29
N ALA A 6 -21.25 -1.50 13.94
CA ALA A 6 -21.10 -2.90 13.52
C ALA A 6 -20.36 -3.06 12.17
N THR A 7 -20.29 -1.99 11.38
CA THR A 7 -19.59 -1.91 10.09
C THR A 7 -19.06 -0.49 9.95
N ILE A 8 -17.85 -0.37 9.41
CA ILE A 8 -17.24 0.91 9.02
C ILE A 8 -17.08 0.95 7.51
N PHE A 9 -17.06 2.15 6.95
CA PHE A 9 -17.05 2.41 5.52
C PHE A 9 -15.82 3.22 5.16
N ALA A 10 -14.84 2.60 4.50
CA ALA A 10 -13.65 3.29 4.03
C ALA A 10 -13.91 3.91 2.66
N GLY A 11 -13.74 5.22 2.54
CA GLY A 11 -13.88 5.92 1.26
C GLY A 11 -12.59 5.81 0.46
N LEU A 12 -12.68 5.34 -0.79
CA LEU A 12 -11.57 5.23 -1.73
C LEU A 12 -11.65 6.39 -2.72
N SER A 13 -10.51 7.07 -2.91
CA SER A 13 -10.35 8.19 -3.83
C SER A 13 -9.34 7.88 -4.94
N ARG A 14 -9.42 8.64 -6.04
CA ARG A 14 -8.63 8.47 -7.28
C ARG A 14 -8.97 7.20 -8.07
N VAL A 15 -10.05 6.52 -7.71
CA VAL A 15 -10.55 5.35 -8.42
C VAL A 15 -12.06 5.34 -8.50
N THR A 16 -12.62 4.83 -9.60
CA THR A 16 -14.05 4.52 -9.75
C THR A 16 -14.29 3.02 -9.76
N TYR A 17 -15.51 2.61 -9.44
CA TYR A 17 -16.02 1.27 -9.67
C TYR A 17 -17.38 1.36 -10.34
N VAL A 18 -17.60 0.52 -11.35
CA VAL A 18 -18.89 0.42 -12.04
C VAL A 18 -19.23 -1.05 -12.13
N GLY A 19 -20.20 -1.46 -11.31
CA GLY A 19 -20.66 -2.84 -11.17
C GLY A 19 -21.56 -2.99 -9.95
N GLU A 20 -22.14 -4.19 -9.81
CA GLU A 20 -22.87 -4.58 -8.60
C GLU A 20 -21.92 -4.65 -7.39
N PRO A 21 -22.41 -4.47 -6.15
CA PRO A 21 -21.60 -4.65 -4.95
C PRO A 21 -20.82 -5.99 -4.98
N LEU A 22 -19.50 -5.90 -4.84
CA LEU A 22 -18.60 -7.03 -4.93
C LEU A 22 -18.22 -7.51 -3.53
N ASP A 23 -18.60 -8.76 -3.22
CA ASP A 23 -18.14 -9.44 -2.01
C ASP A 23 -16.69 -9.91 -2.17
N LEU A 24 -15.79 -9.30 -1.39
CA LEU A 24 -14.38 -9.68 -1.30
C LEU A 24 -14.14 -10.82 -0.30
N GLY A 25 -15.19 -11.31 0.36
CA GLY A 25 -15.13 -12.34 1.39
C GLY A 25 -15.13 -11.76 2.80
N HIS A 26 -15.44 -12.62 3.79
CA HIS A 26 -15.48 -12.25 5.22
C HIS A 26 -16.43 -11.07 5.55
N GLY A 27 -17.47 -10.87 4.73
CA GLY A 27 -18.42 -9.78 4.88
C GLY A 27 -17.90 -8.42 4.41
N ILE A 28 -16.72 -8.36 3.79
CA ILE A 28 -16.18 -7.14 3.19
C ILE A 28 -16.79 -6.95 1.80
N VAL A 29 -17.42 -5.81 1.58
CA VAL A 29 -18.09 -5.49 0.32
C VAL A 29 -17.53 -4.20 -0.26
N LEU A 30 -17.14 -4.23 -1.54
CA LEU A 30 -16.75 -3.07 -2.31
C LEU A 30 -17.92 -2.62 -3.19
N ARG A 31 -18.23 -1.32 -3.21
CA ARG A 31 -19.31 -0.77 -4.05
C ARG A 31 -19.02 0.66 -4.49
N SER A 32 -19.68 1.10 -5.55
CA SER A 32 -19.67 2.49 -6.00
C SER A 32 -20.43 3.37 -5.01
N THR A 33 -19.97 4.60 -4.82
CA THR A 33 -20.64 5.62 -4.01
C THR A 33 -20.31 7.00 -4.55
N TYR A 34 -20.79 8.07 -3.92
CA TYR A 34 -20.28 9.41 -4.16
C TYR A 34 -20.35 10.27 -2.89
N ALA A 35 -19.22 10.84 -2.50
CA ALA A 35 -19.14 11.95 -1.56
C ALA A 35 -17.94 12.84 -1.87
N HIS A 36 -18.10 14.16 -1.76
CA HIS A 36 -16.98 15.09 -1.80
C HIS A 36 -16.56 15.41 -0.36
N LEU A 37 -15.44 14.83 0.09
CA LEU A 37 -14.84 15.16 1.38
C LEU A 37 -13.97 16.40 1.21
N PHE A 38 -14.26 17.46 1.97
CA PHE A 38 -13.41 18.65 2.00
C PHE A 38 -13.30 19.21 3.40
N ALA A 39 -12.13 19.79 3.70
CA ALA A 39 -11.91 20.53 4.92
C ALA A 39 -11.27 21.88 4.60
N ALA A 40 -11.96 22.97 4.95
CA ALA A 40 -11.42 24.31 4.87
C ALA A 40 -10.54 24.59 6.09
N ASN A 41 -9.46 25.35 5.90
CA ASN A 41 -8.65 25.86 7.01
C ASN A 41 -9.46 26.90 7.79
N MET A 42 -10.05 26.51 8.91
CA MET A 42 -10.77 27.43 9.80
C MET A 42 -9.80 28.07 10.79
N MET A 43 -9.66 29.40 10.74
CA MET A 43 -8.78 30.15 11.65
C MET A 43 -9.59 30.95 12.66
N ALA A 44 -9.25 30.81 13.94
CA ALA A 44 -9.67 31.72 14.99
C ALA A 44 -8.54 32.72 15.28
N PHE A 45 -8.88 34.01 15.37
CA PHE A 45 -7.89 35.07 15.62
C PHE A 45 -7.82 35.47 17.10
N THR A 46 -8.46 34.69 17.96
CA THR A 46 -8.46 34.93 19.40
C THR A 46 -8.44 33.59 20.15
N ARG A 47 -7.64 33.54 21.20
CA ARG A 47 -7.49 32.36 22.05
C ARG A 47 -8.76 32.10 22.84
N ALA A 48 -9.18 30.84 22.92
CA ALA A 48 -10.29 30.44 23.78
C ALA A 48 -9.88 30.47 25.27
N PRO A 49 -10.75 30.92 26.18
CA PRO A 49 -10.64 30.60 27.60
C PRO A 49 -10.66 29.08 27.81
N GLU A 50 -10.07 28.60 28.90
CA GLU A 50 -10.01 27.17 29.22
C GLU A 50 -11.42 26.52 29.21
N GLY A 51 -11.55 25.41 28.48
CA GLY A 51 -12.81 24.67 28.34
C GLY A 51 -13.89 25.34 27.49
N ARG A 52 -13.61 26.44 26.80
CA ARG A 52 -14.56 27.13 25.91
C ARG A 52 -14.17 27.05 24.44
N PRO A 53 -15.12 27.17 23.50
CA PRO A 53 -14.80 27.33 22.08
C PRO A 53 -14.10 28.67 21.81
N HIS A 54 -13.35 28.74 20.72
CA HIS A 54 -12.72 29.98 20.27
C HIS A 54 -13.77 31.06 19.98
N PRO A 55 -13.64 32.30 20.45
CA PRO A 55 -14.59 33.35 20.12
C PRO A 55 -14.46 33.76 18.63
N PRO A 56 -15.52 34.30 18.02
CA PRO A 56 -15.44 34.95 16.72
C PRO A 56 -14.50 36.18 16.78
N PRO A 57 -13.94 36.64 15.65
CA PRO A 57 -14.19 36.16 14.30
C PRO A 57 -13.48 34.85 13.98
N TRP A 58 -14.16 33.99 13.23
CA TRP A 58 -13.56 32.86 12.51
C TRP A 58 -13.52 33.18 11.02
N HIS A 59 -12.48 32.74 10.34
CA HIS A 59 -12.35 32.91 8.89
C HIS A 59 -11.96 31.60 8.24
N ALA A 60 -12.66 31.24 7.17
CA ALA A 60 -12.21 30.21 6.25
C ALA A 60 -11.02 30.79 5.45
N ALA A 61 -9.82 30.31 5.75
CA ALA A 61 -8.61 30.72 5.06
C ALA A 61 -8.41 29.88 3.78
N GLY A 62 -7.59 30.41 2.87
CA GLY A 62 -7.19 29.69 1.66
C GLY A 62 -6.40 28.41 1.98
N GLY A 63 -6.53 27.41 1.10
CA GLY A 63 -5.97 26.07 1.27
C GLY A 63 -7.00 25.06 1.77
N GLY A 64 -6.52 24.03 2.45
CA GLY A 64 -7.33 22.87 2.87
C GLY A 64 -7.07 21.66 1.98
N PHE A 65 -7.95 20.66 2.08
CA PHE A 65 -7.91 19.47 1.24
C PHE A 65 -9.29 19.11 0.73
N GLY A 66 -9.32 18.37 -0.38
CA GLY A 66 -10.53 17.86 -1.01
C GLY A 66 -10.26 16.50 -1.64
N TYR A 67 -11.19 15.57 -1.48
CA TYR A 67 -11.15 14.23 -2.07
C TYR A 67 -12.55 13.82 -2.53
N ASP A 68 -12.65 13.39 -3.78
CA ASP A 68 -13.84 12.66 -4.22
C ASP A 68 -13.72 11.20 -3.78
N VAL A 69 -14.75 10.74 -3.08
CA VAL A 69 -14.95 9.35 -2.67
C VAL A 69 -15.96 8.74 -3.63
N GLU A 70 -15.49 7.89 -4.54
CA GLU A 70 -16.33 7.29 -5.60
C GLU A 70 -16.49 5.77 -5.44
N VAL A 71 -15.71 5.19 -4.54
CA VAL A 71 -15.78 3.79 -4.14
C VAL A 71 -15.75 3.74 -2.62
N GLU A 72 -16.50 2.83 -2.02
CA GLU A 72 -16.40 2.54 -0.61
C GLU A 72 -16.20 1.05 -0.34
N LEU A 73 -15.50 0.78 0.76
CA LEU A 73 -15.29 -0.55 1.31
C LEU A 73 -16.07 -0.65 2.63
N ALA A 74 -17.14 -1.43 2.64
CA ALA A 74 -17.89 -1.76 3.84
C ALA A 74 -17.18 -2.93 4.56
N VAL A 75 -16.73 -2.71 5.79
CA VAL A 75 -15.94 -3.67 6.56
C VAL A 75 -16.60 -3.92 7.92
N PRO A 76 -16.95 -5.18 8.25
CA PRO A 76 -17.56 -5.50 9.54
C PRO A 76 -16.53 -5.32 10.66
N THR A 77 -16.94 -4.67 11.75
CA THR A 77 -16.15 -4.54 12.98
C THR A 77 -16.49 -5.65 13.97
N ALA A 78 -17.73 -6.14 13.92
CA ALA A 78 -18.24 -7.23 14.73
C ALA A 78 -18.17 -8.53 13.92
N GLY A 79 -17.04 -9.23 14.00
CA GLY A 79 -16.85 -10.50 13.29
C GLY A 79 -15.43 -11.00 13.37
N LYS A 80 -15.21 -12.29 13.07
CA LYS A 80 -13.86 -12.85 12.91
C LYS A 80 -13.38 -12.53 11.49
N LEU A 81 -12.96 -11.29 11.26
CA LEU A 81 -12.01 -11.02 10.17
C LEU A 81 -10.84 -12.01 10.28
N PRO A 82 -10.20 -12.39 9.16
CA PRO A 82 -9.15 -13.39 9.18
C PRO A 82 -8.18 -13.17 10.34
N ARG A 83 -8.16 -14.16 11.25
CA ARG A 83 -7.17 -14.28 12.33
C ARG A 83 -7.08 -13.07 13.28
N GLY A 84 -8.18 -12.33 13.44
CA GLY A 84 -8.27 -11.23 14.42
C GLY A 84 -7.71 -9.90 13.92
N LEU A 85 -7.56 -9.72 12.60
CA LEU A 85 -7.34 -8.42 11.99
C LEU A 85 -8.40 -7.41 12.46
N SER A 86 -7.95 -6.19 12.77
CA SER A 86 -8.85 -5.05 12.94
C SER A 86 -9.50 -4.70 11.60
N ALA A 87 -10.62 -3.98 11.64
CA ALA A 87 -11.27 -3.51 10.41
C ALA A 87 -10.36 -2.52 9.67
N GLU A 88 -9.66 -1.67 10.40
CA GLU A 88 -8.68 -0.70 9.90
C GLU A 88 -7.48 -1.38 9.22
N ASP A 89 -6.96 -2.47 9.79
CA ASP A 89 -5.88 -3.23 9.17
C ASP A 89 -6.35 -3.96 7.90
N ALA A 90 -7.60 -4.43 7.85
CA ALA A 90 -8.18 -5.01 6.64
C ALA A 90 -8.35 -3.95 5.53
N ILE A 91 -8.83 -2.76 5.88
CA ILE A 91 -8.91 -1.60 4.98
C ILE A 91 -7.53 -1.27 4.43
N TRP A 92 -6.54 -1.11 5.32
CA TRP A 92 -5.17 -0.82 4.91
C TRP A 92 -4.62 -1.90 3.99
N LEU A 93 -4.79 -3.18 4.32
CA LEU A 93 -4.26 -4.30 3.54
C LEU A 93 -4.85 -4.34 2.13
N ILE A 94 -6.18 -4.21 2.02
CA ILE A 94 -6.86 -4.20 0.72
C ILE A 94 -6.40 -3.00 -0.11
N ALA A 95 -6.28 -1.82 0.50
CA ALA A 95 -5.78 -0.63 -0.18
C ALA A 95 -4.30 -0.78 -0.63
N ALA A 96 -3.45 -1.33 0.23
CA ALA A 96 -2.05 -1.62 -0.07
C ALA A 96 -1.91 -2.63 -1.22
N LEU A 97 -2.75 -3.67 -1.25
CA LEU A 97 -2.76 -4.65 -2.34
C LEU A 97 -3.27 -4.03 -3.65
N LEU A 98 -4.31 -3.19 -3.64
CA LEU A 98 -4.77 -2.48 -4.83
C LEU A 98 -3.66 -1.58 -5.41
N ARG A 99 -2.89 -0.92 -4.53
CA ARG A 99 -1.72 -0.11 -4.92
C ARG A 99 -0.58 -0.92 -5.48
N LEU A 100 -0.27 -2.07 -4.87
CA LEU A 100 0.71 -3.00 -5.42
C LEU A 100 0.25 -3.51 -6.79
N GLY A 101 -1.02 -3.86 -6.95
CA GLY A 101 -1.60 -4.36 -8.19
C GLY A 101 -1.45 -3.37 -9.34
N GLN A 102 -2.29 -2.34 -9.39
CA GLN A 102 -2.31 -1.39 -10.52
C GLN A 102 -2.57 0.06 -10.12
N TYR A 103 -3.00 0.32 -8.89
CA TYR A 103 -3.57 1.60 -8.47
C TYR A 103 -2.67 2.32 -7.46
N ALA A 104 -1.38 2.52 -7.78
CA ALA A 104 -0.38 3.06 -6.86
C ALA A 104 -0.70 4.49 -6.31
N TYR A 105 -1.65 5.19 -6.94
CA TYR A 105 -2.16 6.51 -6.56
C TYR A 105 -3.44 6.47 -5.71
N LEU A 106 -4.06 5.29 -5.52
CA LEU A 106 -5.29 5.13 -4.73
C LEU A 106 -5.08 5.62 -3.30
N MET A 107 -6.06 6.35 -2.78
CA MET A 107 -6.05 6.83 -1.39
C MET A 107 -7.29 6.38 -0.63
N VAL A 108 -7.15 6.24 0.68
CA VAL A 108 -8.27 6.04 1.61
C VAL A 108 -8.33 7.23 2.56
N PRO A 109 -8.88 8.39 2.15
CA PRO A 109 -8.80 9.60 2.96
C PRO A 109 -9.59 9.56 4.27
N VAL A 110 -10.67 8.77 4.32
CA VAL A 110 -11.62 8.80 5.42
C VAL A 110 -12.28 7.45 5.66
N ILE A 111 -12.55 7.17 6.92
CA ILE A 111 -13.44 6.11 7.39
C ILE A 111 -14.69 6.77 7.97
N SER A 112 -15.86 6.29 7.57
CA SER A 112 -17.15 6.68 8.13
C SER A 112 -17.80 5.53 8.89
N ASP A 113 -18.62 5.87 9.88
CA ASP A 113 -19.48 4.92 10.59
C ASP A 113 -20.86 4.75 9.94
N VAL A 114 -21.12 5.44 8.83
CA VAL A 114 -22.31 5.27 7.97
C VAL A 114 -21.87 5.17 6.50
N PRO A 115 -22.68 4.56 5.61
CA PRO A 115 -22.43 4.60 4.17
C PRO A 115 -22.33 6.04 3.64
N PHE A 116 -21.46 6.29 2.66
CA PHE A 116 -21.29 7.64 2.12
C PHE A 116 -22.53 8.13 1.36
N ASP A 117 -23.23 7.23 0.67
CA ASP A 117 -24.46 7.52 -0.07
C ASP A 117 -25.68 7.78 0.85
N ALA A 118 -25.65 7.23 2.07
CA ALA A 118 -26.69 7.42 3.08
C ALA A 118 -26.39 8.55 4.07
N ALA A 119 -25.16 9.07 4.09
CA ALA A 119 -24.70 10.06 5.07
C ALA A 119 -25.56 11.34 5.07
N ALA A 120 -25.98 11.80 3.88
CA ALA A 120 -26.78 13.01 3.73
C ALA A 120 -28.19 12.92 4.35
N THR A 121 -28.72 11.70 4.50
CA THR A 121 -30.07 11.42 5.05
C THR A 121 -30.01 10.68 6.38
N SER A 122 -28.83 10.55 6.99
CA SER A 122 -28.64 9.84 8.24
C SER A 122 -29.37 10.56 9.39
N GLU A 123 -30.10 9.81 10.22
CA GLU A 123 -30.76 10.33 11.43
C GLU A 123 -29.77 10.74 12.53
N ARG A 124 -28.53 10.22 12.45
CA ARG A 124 -27.42 10.55 13.35
C ARG A 124 -26.31 11.26 12.60
N GLU A 125 -25.65 12.19 13.26
CA GLU A 125 -24.47 12.88 12.71
C GLU A 125 -23.39 11.84 12.34
N PRO A 126 -22.98 11.75 11.06
CA PRO A 126 -21.91 10.85 10.64
C PRO A 126 -20.60 11.15 11.37
N SER A 127 -19.93 10.11 11.87
CA SER A 127 -18.56 10.24 12.37
C SER A 127 -17.58 9.96 11.23
N LEU A 128 -16.73 10.94 10.94
CA LEU A 128 -15.67 10.83 9.93
C LEU A 128 -14.31 10.83 10.62
N GLN A 129 -13.54 9.76 10.40
CA GLN A 129 -12.19 9.60 10.91
C GLN A 129 -11.20 9.71 9.75
N PRO A 130 -10.28 10.70 9.77
CA PRO A 130 -9.20 10.75 8.80
C PRO A 130 -8.36 9.47 8.84
N PHE A 131 -7.98 8.95 7.68
CA PHE A 131 -7.19 7.71 7.59
C PHE A 131 -5.88 7.94 6.81
N GLU A 132 -5.93 8.42 5.57
CA GLU A 132 -4.76 8.82 4.77
C GLU A 132 -4.89 10.28 4.30
N VAL A 133 -4.19 11.19 4.95
CA VAL A 133 -4.25 12.63 4.63
C VAL A 133 -3.09 13.10 3.77
N GLU A 134 -1.98 12.36 3.77
CA GLU A 134 -0.82 12.68 2.96
C GLU A 134 -0.99 12.21 1.50
N PRO A 135 -0.77 13.09 0.51
CA PRO A 135 -0.87 12.69 -0.90
C PRO A 135 0.24 11.70 -1.27
N ARG A 136 0.04 10.92 -2.34
CA ARG A 136 1.07 10.00 -2.86
C ARG A 136 1.99 10.65 -3.89
N ILE A 137 3.14 10.00 -4.15
CA ILE A 137 4.11 10.39 -5.17
C ILE A 137 3.65 10.00 -6.59
N PHE A 138 2.83 8.95 -6.68
CA PHE A 138 2.27 8.47 -7.93
C PHE A 138 0.93 9.17 -8.20
N HIS A 139 0.66 9.40 -9.49
CA HIS A 139 -0.58 10.00 -9.98
C HIS A 139 -1.17 9.10 -11.07
N ALA A 140 -2.50 9.02 -11.13
CA ALA A 140 -3.17 8.55 -12.33
C ALA A 140 -2.86 9.58 -13.42
N GLY A 141 -2.37 9.13 -14.59
CA GLY A 141 -1.70 9.97 -15.59
C GLY A 141 -2.50 11.18 -16.11
N ALA A 142 -2.99 11.13 -17.35
CA ALA A 142 -3.79 12.23 -17.91
C ALA A 142 -5.25 12.20 -17.42
N GLU A 143 -5.72 11.03 -16.98
CA GLU A 143 -7.00 10.86 -16.30
C GLU A 143 -6.77 10.94 -14.80
N GLU A 144 -7.39 11.89 -14.11
CA GLU A 144 -7.21 12.11 -12.67
C GLU A 144 -7.76 10.97 -11.79
N ILE A 145 -8.52 10.04 -12.41
CA ILE A 145 -9.27 8.96 -11.78
C ILE A 145 -9.20 7.72 -12.67
N ALA A 146 -8.93 6.55 -12.10
CA ALA A 146 -8.87 5.29 -12.84
C ALA A 146 -9.96 4.29 -12.44
N ARG A 147 -10.45 3.51 -13.40
CA ARG A 147 -11.46 2.49 -13.12
C ARG A 147 -10.84 1.22 -12.54
N LEU A 148 -11.40 0.72 -11.43
CA LEU A 148 -11.08 -0.60 -10.88
C LEU A 148 -11.52 -1.70 -11.86
N SER A 149 -10.55 -2.52 -12.29
CA SER A 149 -10.79 -3.62 -13.22
C SER A 149 -11.30 -4.86 -12.50
N VAL A 150 -12.12 -5.65 -13.20
CA VAL A 150 -12.67 -6.90 -12.65
C VAL A 150 -11.55 -7.89 -12.35
N GLU A 151 -10.50 -7.92 -13.18
CA GLU A 151 -9.33 -8.78 -13.01
C GLU A 151 -8.59 -8.44 -11.72
N THR A 152 -8.36 -7.15 -11.45
CA THR A 152 -7.68 -6.73 -10.21
C THR A 152 -8.54 -7.03 -9.00
N LEU A 153 -9.84 -6.77 -9.06
CA LEU A 153 -10.75 -7.06 -7.95
C LEU A 153 -10.88 -8.56 -7.65
N SER A 154 -10.90 -9.40 -8.69
CA SER A 154 -10.82 -10.86 -8.53
C SER A 154 -9.53 -11.28 -7.87
N TRP A 155 -8.39 -10.73 -8.32
CA TRP A 155 -7.09 -10.97 -7.69
C TRP A 155 -7.11 -10.55 -6.21
N ILE A 156 -7.61 -9.36 -5.87
CA ILE A 156 -7.74 -8.91 -4.48
C ILE A 156 -8.52 -9.92 -3.65
N LYS A 157 -9.73 -10.31 -4.10
CA LYS A 157 -10.59 -11.29 -3.43
C LYS A 157 -9.84 -12.59 -3.11
N ASP A 158 -9.02 -13.07 -4.03
CA ASP A 158 -8.28 -14.32 -3.87
C ASP A 158 -7.05 -14.18 -2.96
N VAL A 159 -6.38 -13.02 -2.99
CA VAL A 159 -5.06 -12.87 -2.33
C VAL A 159 -5.12 -12.19 -0.96
N TRP A 160 -6.09 -11.33 -0.67
CA TRP A 160 -6.07 -10.57 0.58
C TRP A 160 -6.20 -11.45 1.85
N PRO A 161 -7.05 -12.52 1.90
CA PRO A 161 -7.17 -13.33 3.12
C PRO A 161 -5.92 -14.16 3.41
N ARG A 162 -5.26 -14.66 2.35
CA ARG A 162 -4.00 -15.40 2.50
C ARG A 162 -2.83 -14.46 2.84
N THR A 163 -2.83 -13.25 2.29
CA THR A 163 -1.81 -12.25 2.60
C THR A 163 -1.92 -11.83 4.07
N ALA A 164 -3.14 -11.61 4.56
CA ALA A 164 -3.43 -11.38 5.97
C ALA A 164 -2.76 -12.41 6.90
N GLU A 165 -2.87 -13.70 6.56
CA GLU A 165 -2.19 -14.76 7.32
C GLU A 165 -0.67 -14.68 7.22
N LEU A 166 -0.13 -14.44 6.00
CA LEU A 166 1.31 -14.31 5.81
C LEU A 166 1.92 -13.16 6.61
N LEU A 167 1.26 -12.00 6.67
CA LEU A 167 1.77 -10.86 7.45
C LEU A 167 1.82 -11.17 8.95
N ARG A 168 0.89 -12.01 9.44
CA ARG A 168 0.87 -12.46 10.83
C ARG A 168 1.99 -13.46 11.14
N THR A 169 2.29 -14.37 10.21
CA THR A 169 3.28 -15.43 10.42
C THR A 169 4.68 -15.08 9.95
N CYS A 170 4.84 -14.06 9.11
CA CYS A 170 6.10 -13.63 8.51
C CYS A 170 6.33 -12.13 8.77
N PRO A 171 7.01 -11.77 9.88
CA PRO A 171 7.33 -10.38 10.20
C PRO A 171 8.09 -9.63 9.10
N PRO A 172 9.07 -10.25 8.38
CA PRO A 172 9.74 -9.61 7.24
C PRO A 172 8.78 -9.12 6.15
N LEU A 173 7.77 -9.93 5.79
CA LEU A 173 6.78 -9.54 4.79
C LEU A 173 5.91 -8.39 5.28
N ASN A 174 5.49 -8.42 6.54
CA ASN A 174 4.71 -7.32 7.12
C ASN A 174 5.48 -6.01 7.08
N LEU A 175 6.74 -6.02 7.52
CA LEU A 175 7.61 -4.85 7.44
C LEU A 175 7.77 -4.37 6.00
N ALA A 176 8.02 -5.29 5.06
CA ALA A 176 8.26 -4.94 3.66
C ALA A 176 7.02 -4.36 2.97
N LEU A 177 5.83 -4.90 3.24
CA LEU A 177 4.57 -4.39 2.68
C LEU A 177 4.24 -3.00 3.24
N ARG A 178 4.40 -2.79 4.55
CA ARG A 178 4.22 -1.48 5.20
C ARG A 178 5.22 -0.46 4.66
N ALA A 179 6.48 -0.87 4.47
CA ALA A 179 7.51 -0.03 3.89
C ALA A 179 7.22 0.33 2.42
N ALA A 180 6.71 -0.63 1.63
CA ALA A 180 6.29 -0.38 0.26
C ALA A 180 5.16 0.64 0.19
N ASP A 181 4.13 0.52 1.04
CA ASP A 181 3.04 1.49 1.10
C ASP A 181 3.54 2.88 1.55
N ALA A 182 4.35 2.94 2.60
CA ALA A 182 4.89 4.19 3.16
C ALA A 182 5.82 4.95 2.20
N CYS A 183 6.65 4.24 1.40
CA CYS A 183 7.58 4.90 0.48
C CYS A 183 6.87 5.60 -0.70
N THR A 184 5.57 5.35 -0.89
CA THR A 184 4.75 6.05 -1.89
C THR A 184 4.10 7.32 -1.38
N VAL A 185 4.16 7.61 -0.08
CA VAL A 185 3.65 8.85 0.50
C VAL A 185 4.56 10.01 0.10
N ARG A 186 3.97 11.15 -0.29
CA ARG A 186 4.70 12.33 -0.72
C ARG A 186 5.57 12.83 0.42
N GLY A 187 6.88 12.82 0.19
CA GLY A 187 7.89 13.19 1.17
C GLY A 187 9.25 13.35 0.51
N ARG A 188 10.33 13.23 1.30
CA ARG A 188 11.70 13.32 0.78
C ARG A 188 12.09 12.03 0.05
N PRO A 189 12.42 12.07 -1.25
CA PRO A 189 12.75 10.86 -2.02
C PRO A 189 13.87 10.02 -1.41
N ALA A 190 14.85 10.65 -0.77
CA ALA A 190 15.94 9.95 -0.09
C ALA A 190 15.44 9.04 1.05
N SER A 191 14.50 9.52 1.88
CA SER A 191 13.93 8.72 2.96
C SER A 191 13.10 7.56 2.41
N ALA A 192 12.26 7.82 1.40
CA ALA A 192 11.47 6.79 0.74
C ALA A 192 12.37 5.71 0.10
N LEU A 193 13.50 6.12 -0.51
CA LEU A 193 14.47 5.19 -1.09
C LEU A 193 15.12 4.32 -0.01
N LEU A 194 15.49 4.90 1.14
CA LEU A 194 16.02 4.14 2.27
C LEU A 194 14.99 3.15 2.84
N THR A 195 13.73 3.55 2.92
CA THR A 195 12.63 2.67 3.34
C THR A 195 12.43 1.49 2.39
N ALA A 196 12.41 1.73 1.08
CA ALA A 196 12.27 0.67 0.07
C ALA A 196 13.44 -0.33 0.13
N TRP A 197 14.68 0.17 0.29
CA TRP A 197 15.84 -0.70 0.42
C TRP A 197 15.93 -1.44 1.75
N GLY A 198 15.48 -0.83 2.85
CA GLY A 198 15.35 -1.55 4.13
C GLY A 198 14.43 -2.77 4.01
N ALA A 199 13.32 -2.63 3.27
CA ALA A 199 12.42 -3.75 2.98
C ALA A 199 13.07 -4.83 2.11
N LEU A 200 13.77 -4.42 1.04
CA LEU A 200 14.48 -5.35 0.16
C LEU A 200 15.60 -6.09 0.90
N GLU A 201 16.35 -5.41 1.76
CA GLU A 201 17.40 -6.00 2.59
C GLU A 201 16.81 -7.01 3.59
N GLU A 202 15.70 -6.67 4.25
CA GLU A 202 15.03 -7.59 5.18
C GLU A 202 14.54 -8.87 4.49
N LEU A 203 14.01 -8.75 3.26
CA LEU A 203 13.48 -9.90 2.51
C LEU A 203 14.59 -10.77 1.89
N PHE A 204 15.67 -10.16 1.40
CA PHE A 204 16.64 -10.84 0.53
C PHE A 204 18.06 -10.92 1.09
N ALA A 205 18.35 -10.35 2.26
CA ALA A 205 19.68 -10.38 2.86
C ALA A 205 19.64 -10.61 4.38
N PRO A 206 19.19 -11.79 4.84
CA PRO A 206 19.17 -12.13 6.27
C PRO A 206 20.57 -12.16 6.91
N SER A 207 21.63 -12.28 6.09
CA SER A 207 23.04 -12.14 6.51
C SER A 207 23.65 -10.83 6.03
N ARG A 208 24.41 -10.17 6.90
CA ARG A 208 25.02 -8.84 6.64
C ARG A 208 26.36 -8.90 5.89
N ALA A 209 26.93 -10.09 5.67
CA ALA A 209 28.17 -10.23 4.92
C ALA A 209 27.92 -9.99 3.41
N GLU A 210 28.78 -9.20 2.77
CA GLU A 210 28.69 -8.91 1.32
C GLU A 210 27.31 -8.39 0.86
N LEU A 211 26.67 -7.57 1.70
CA LEU A 211 25.27 -7.16 1.58
C LEU A 211 24.88 -6.74 0.15
N ARG A 212 25.66 -5.86 -0.48
CA ARG A 212 25.40 -5.38 -1.86
C ARG A 212 25.34 -6.53 -2.86
N PHE A 213 26.28 -7.45 -2.81
CA PHE A 213 26.33 -8.56 -3.77
C PHE A 213 25.17 -9.53 -3.51
N ARG A 214 24.99 -9.94 -2.24
CA ARG A 214 23.95 -10.91 -1.86
C ARG A 214 22.54 -10.43 -2.16
N VAL A 215 22.18 -9.21 -1.72
CA VAL A 215 20.85 -8.66 -1.96
C VAL A 215 20.57 -8.56 -3.46
N SER A 216 21.56 -8.14 -4.26
CA SER A 216 21.42 -8.02 -5.71
C SER A 216 21.26 -9.38 -6.38
N ALA A 217 22.05 -10.37 -5.97
CA ALA A 217 22.02 -11.72 -6.52
C ALA A 217 20.71 -12.44 -6.18
N HIS A 218 20.25 -12.32 -4.93
CA HIS A 218 19.01 -12.96 -4.47
C HIS A 218 17.77 -12.32 -5.09
N ILE A 219 17.69 -10.98 -5.19
CA ILE A 219 16.59 -10.31 -5.91
C ILE A 219 16.56 -10.75 -7.37
N ALA A 220 17.71 -10.75 -8.06
CA ALA A 220 17.77 -11.15 -9.46
C ALA A 220 17.39 -12.61 -9.66
N ALA A 221 17.87 -13.51 -8.79
CA ALA A 221 17.53 -14.93 -8.86
C ALA A 221 16.06 -15.22 -8.54
N TYR A 222 15.44 -14.42 -7.67
CA TYR A 222 14.03 -14.54 -7.31
C TYR A 222 13.10 -13.99 -8.40
N LEU A 223 13.48 -12.91 -9.07
CA LEU A 223 12.65 -12.26 -10.10
C LEU A 223 12.84 -12.85 -11.50
N GLU A 224 13.97 -13.50 -11.78
CA GLU A 224 14.32 -13.95 -13.13
C GLU A 224 14.87 -15.40 -13.15
N PRO A 225 14.47 -16.22 -14.13
CA PRO A 225 15.06 -17.54 -14.34
C PRO A 225 16.54 -17.43 -14.73
N ALA A 226 17.28 -18.53 -14.66
CA ALA A 226 18.70 -18.55 -15.01
C ALA A 226 18.90 -18.16 -16.49
N GLY A 227 19.71 -17.12 -16.73
CA GLY A 227 19.98 -16.65 -18.09
C GLY A 227 20.51 -15.21 -18.15
N PRO A 228 20.68 -14.66 -19.37
CA PRO A 228 21.19 -13.30 -19.58
C PRO A 228 20.37 -12.22 -18.86
N LYS A 229 19.04 -12.35 -18.87
CA LYS A 229 18.13 -11.41 -18.20
C LYS A 229 18.36 -11.32 -16.69
N ARG A 230 18.64 -12.45 -16.02
CA ARG A 230 19.03 -12.45 -14.60
C ARG A 230 20.31 -11.67 -14.35
N LEU A 231 21.31 -11.80 -15.23
CA LEU A 231 22.55 -11.04 -15.12
C LEU A 231 22.33 -9.53 -15.32
N GLU A 232 21.45 -9.16 -16.26
CA GLU A 232 21.05 -7.76 -16.47
C GLU A 232 20.33 -7.21 -15.23
N THR A 233 19.35 -7.94 -14.71
CA THR A 233 18.64 -7.58 -13.46
C THR A 233 19.62 -7.43 -12.30
N PHE A 234 20.57 -8.36 -12.12
CA PHE A 234 21.61 -8.25 -11.10
C PHE A 234 22.41 -6.94 -11.22
N LYS A 235 22.85 -6.57 -12.43
CA LYS A 235 23.59 -5.32 -12.67
C LYS A 235 22.74 -4.09 -12.34
N THR A 236 21.48 -4.10 -12.74
CA THR A 236 20.51 -3.03 -12.45
C THR A 236 20.30 -2.87 -10.94
N VAL A 237 20.03 -3.96 -10.23
CA VAL A 237 19.83 -3.96 -8.77
C VAL A 237 21.11 -3.47 -8.06
N ALA A 238 22.28 -3.93 -8.48
CA ALA A 238 23.56 -3.51 -7.90
C ALA A 238 23.88 -2.02 -8.12
N ASN A 239 23.38 -1.42 -9.21
CA ASN A 239 23.48 0.00 -9.49
C ASN A 239 22.50 0.82 -8.63
N LEU A 240 21.26 0.36 -8.48
CA LEU A 240 20.27 0.99 -7.62
C LEU A 240 20.69 0.95 -6.14
N TYR A 241 21.35 -0.13 -5.70
CA TYR A 241 21.93 -0.21 -4.36
C TYR A 241 22.99 0.90 -4.13
N ASN A 242 23.81 1.19 -5.14
CA ASN A 242 24.78 2.29 -5.06
C ASN A 242 24.09 3.65 -4.94
N ALA A 243 22.99 3.86 -5.67
CA ALA A 243 22.18 5.08 -5.56
C ALA A 243 21.62 5.27 -4.15
N ARG A 244 21.14 4.19 -3.52
CA ARG A 244 20.74 4.21 -2.10
C ARG A 244 21.89 4.54 -1.17
N SER A 245 23.07 3.93 -1.36
CA SER A 245 24.25 4.21 -0.54
C SER A 245 24.62 5.70 -0.60
N LYS A 246 24.60 6.29 -1.80
CA LYS A 246 24.81 7.73 -1.97
C LYS A 246 23.76 8.55 -1.21
N ALA A 247 22.47 8.23 -1.36
CA ALA A 247 21.39 8.93 -0.67
C ALA A 247 21.53 8.91 0.86
N ALA A 248 22.03 7.80 1.43
CA ALA A 248 22.28 7.68 2.87
C ALA A 248 23.38 8.63 3.37
N HIS A 249 24.37 8.96 2.53
CA HIS A 249 25.55 9.72 2.93
C HIS A 249 25.50 11.20 2.54
N THR A 250 24.86 11.56 1.43
CA THR A 250 25.02 12.91 0.86
C THR A 250 23.89 13.88 1.18
N ALA A 251 22.79 13.45 1.83
CA ALA A 251 21.59 14.26 2.12
C ALA A 251 21.03 15.07 0.92
N GLN A 252 21.53 14.83 -0.29
CA GLN A 252 21.05 15.40 -1.53
C GLN A 252 19.71 14.78 -1.88
N ASP A 253 18.89 15.52 -2.63
CA ASP A 253 17.68 14.98 -3.23
C ASP A 253 18.04 13.72 -4.02
N ALA A 254 17.64 12.57 -3.48
CA ALA A 254 17.81 11.31 -4.19
C ALA A 254 17.06 11.39 -5.51
N ASP A 255 17.66 10.84 -6.57
CA ASP A 255 17.03 10.77 -7.87
C ASP A 255 15.67 10.06 -7.76
N LEU A 256 14.60 10.77 -8.13
CA LEU A 256 13.24 10.21 -8.15
C LEU A 256 13.19 8.98 -9.07
N GLY A 257 14.00 8.94 -10.14
CA GLY A 257 14.13 7.77 -11.00
C GLY A 257 14.66 6.54 -10.24
N ALA A 258 15.68 6.71 -9.41
CA ALA A 258 16.20 5.64 -8.56
C ALA A 258 15.19 5.15 -7.51
N LEU A 259 14.40 6.05 -6.93
CA LEU A 259 13.29 5.69 -6.03
C LEU A 259 12.25 4.84 -6.78
N VAL A 260 11.74 5.33 -7.91
CA VAL A 260 10.70 4.63 -8.68
C VAL A 260 11.18 3.26 -9.11
N GLN A 261 12.41 3.13 -9.62
CA GLN A 261 12.96 1.82 -10.01
C GLN A 261 13.15 0.88 -8.81
N SER A 262 13.59 1.39 -7.65
CA SER A 262 13.71 0.58 -6.43
C SER A 262 12.34 0.13 -5.90
N PHE A 263 11.32 1.01 -5.98
CA PHE A 263 9.94 0.66 -5.66
C PHE A 263 9.40 -0.41 -6.59
N VAL A 264 9.64 -0.33 -7.90
CA VAL A 264 9.21 -1.36 -8.86
C VAL A 264 9.83 -2.72 -8.55
N LEU A 265 11.10 -2.77 -8.15
CA LEU A 265 11.74 -4.02 -7.70
C LEU A 265 11.03 -4.60 -6.47
N LEU A 266 10.80 -3.77 -5.45
CA LEU A 266 10.09 -4.18 -4.23
C LEU A 266 8.67 -4.64 -4.54
N ARG A 267 7.93 -3.90 -5.37
CA ARG A 267 6.59 -4.24 -5.83
C ARG A 267 6.56 -5.60 -6.51
N ASN A 268 7.46 -5.85 -7.46
CA ASN A 268 7.48 -7.11 -8.20
C ASN A 268 7.81 -8.29 -7.29
N ALA A 269 8.71 -8.11 -6.33
CA ALA A 269 9.00 -9.12 -5.32
C ALA A 269 7.78 -9.40 -4.42
N LEU A 270 7.11 -8.36 -3.93
CA LEU A 270 5.92 -8.50 -3.08
C LEU A 270 4.75 -9.13 -3.81
N ILE A 271 4.49 -8.77 -5.07
CA ILE A 271 3.46 -9.41 -5.90
C ILE A 271 3.74 -10.89 -6.03
N LYS A 272 4.98 -11.29 -6.36
CA LYS A 272 5.35 -12.70 -6.47
C LYS A 272 5.11 -13.46 -5.16
N MET A 273 5.49 -12.89 -4.01
CA MET A 273 5.24 -13.51 -2.69
C MET A 273 3.74 -13.63 -2.37
N VAL A 274 2.95 -12.61 -2.69
CA VAL A 274 1.49 -12.59 -2.50
C VAL A 274 0.81 -13.61 -3.43
N ASP A 275 1.27 -13.71 -4.67
CA ASP A 275 0.78 -14.65 -5.69
C ASP A 275 1.08 -16.10 -5.29
N GLU A 276 2.30 -16.37 -4.85
CA GLU A 276 2.75 -17.70 -4.41
C GLU A 276 2.23 -18.08 -3.03
N GLY A 277 1.76 -17.10 -2.24
CA GLY A 277 1.36 -17.32 -0.86
C GLY A 277 2.53 -17.72 0.04
N ALA A 278 3.76 -17.30 -0.28
CA ALA A 278 4.98 -17.70 0.43
C ALA A 278 6.07 -16.63 0.35
N VAL A 279 6.96 -16.62 1.33
CA VAL A 279 8.15 -15.76 1.38
C VAL A 279 9.38 -16.67 1.28
N PRO A 280 10.33 -16.40 0.37
CA PRO A 280 11.46 -17.29 0.17
C PRO A 280 12.36 -17.29 1.41
N SER A 281 12.74 -18.49 1.87
CA SER A 281 13.77 -18.61 2.90
C SER A 281 15.16 -18.36 2.32
N GLN A 282 16.16 -18.19 3.18
CA GLN A 282 17.56 -18.11 2.72
C GLN A 282 17.96 -19.34 1.88
N ALA A 283 17.55 -20.53 2.30
CA ALA A 283 17.85 -21.76 1.57
C ALA A 283 17.18 -21.79 0.19
N ASP A 284 15.98 -21.22 0.05
CA ASP A 284 15.29 -21.11 -1.23
C ASP A 284 16.00 -20.13 -2.16
N LEU A 285 16.44 -18.98 -1.64
CA LEU A 285 17.20 -17.99 -2.39
C LEU A 285 18.56 -18.52 -2.85
N GLU A 286 19.26 -19.28 -2.01
CA GLU A 286 20.52 -19.95 -2.37
C GLU A 286 20.28 -21.03 -3.44
N ARG A 287 19.21 -21.82 -3.31
CA ARG A 287 18.82 -22.82 -4.32
C ARG A 287 18.51 -22.17 -5.67
N LEU A 288 17.71 -21.10 -5.69
CA LEU A 288 17.40 -20.35 -6.91
C LEU A 288 18.66 -19.76 -7.57
N LEU A 289 19.60 -19.30 -6.74
CA LEU A 289 20.85 -18.72 -7.22
C LEU A 289 21.79 -19.76 -7.86
N PHE A 290 22.01 -20.90 -7.19
CA PHE A 290 23.03 -21.88 -7.60
C PHE A 290 22.48 -23.04 -8.44
N CYS A 291 21.24 -23.45 -8.22
CA CYS A 291 20.63 -24.59 -8.92
C CYS A 291 19.65 -24.16 -10.03
N GLY A 292 19.19 -22.90 -10.02
CA GLY A 292 18.12 -22.43 -10.91
C GLY A 292 16.74 -22.92 -10.48
N GLU A 293 15.71 -22.59 -11.27
CA GLU A 293 14.41 -23.27 -11.17
C GLU A 293 14.59 -24.68 -11.74
N ALA A 294 14.01 -25.70 -11.10
CA ALA A 294 14.03 -27.07 -11.60
C ALA A 294 13.25 -27.13 -12.93
N GLY A 295 13.91 -26.81 -14.03
CA GLY A 295 13.36 -26.96 -15.37
C GLY A 295 13.10 -28.43 -15.62
N ASN A 296 11.90 -28.74 -16.13
CA ASN A 296 11.56 -30.01 -16.76
C ASN A 296 12.74 -30.52 -17.59
N ILE A 297 13.48 -31.48 -17.04
CA ILE A 297 14.42 -32.27 -17.82
C ILE A 297 13.52 -33.18 -18.67
N SER A 298 13.09 -32.68 -19.83
CA SER A 298 12.67 -33.56 -20.91
C SER A 298 13.90 -34.39 -21.27
N SER A 299 13.93 -35.64 -20.78
CA SER A 299 14.91 -36.63 -21.17
C SER A 299 14.98 -36.70 -22.70
N PRO A 300 16.17 -36.63 -23.31
CA PRO A 300 16.30 -37.02 -24.70
C PRO A 300 16.02 -38.52 -24.78
N ALA A 301 15.07 -38.89 -25.64
CA ALA A 301 14.88 -40.25 -26.11
C ALA A 301 16.08 -40.71 -26.95
#